data_AF-A0A956BSG7-F1
#
_entry.id   AF-A0A956BSG7-F1
#
_cell.length_a   1.000
_cell.length_b   1.000
_cell.length_c   1.000
_cell.angle_alpha   90.00
_cell.angle_beta   90.00
_cell.angle_gamma   90.00
#
_symmetry.space_group_name_H-M   'P 1'
#
loop_
_entity.id
_entity.type
_entity.pdbx_description
1 polymer ?
#
loop_
_entity_poly.entity_id
_entity_poly.type
_entity_poly.pdbx_seq_one_letter_code
_entity_poly.pdbx_strand_id
1 'polypeptide(L)'
;MRDARDSDGCSRWVRWRALGLAAVVASFGWGCGRSTRAGGQGVRAPLTDQDPEPYRPTPHAAGDEDLRALAASSHVDSAVQLALEFLEAVRDANLTRARALMADEMYRLGERDTYRPMSANNALVQLRSATSRGRAAGVRLPPIARLVQLQHVEVTAPRPTSADIQQRLRPNDTLVTFPSTAEGRVELARWYPGWTARVRVLVRVGGSPQVIGF
;
A
#
# COMPACT_ATOMS: atom_id res chain seq x y z
N MET A 1 27.25 60.25 5.52
CA MET A 1 27.91 59.59 4.37
C MET A 1 27.25 58.23 4.20
N ARG A 2 26.39 58.09 3.18
CA ARG A 2 25.77 56.85 2.60
C ARG A 2 24.83 56.04 3.51
N ASP A 3 23.52 56.09 3.24
CA ASP A 3 22.72 55.17 2.37
C ASP A 3 22.36 53.87 3.11
N ALA A 4 21.09 53.62 3.49
CA ALA A 4 19.89 53.34 2.68
C ALA A 4 19.81 51.89 2.14
N ARG A 5 18.79 51.15 2.63
CA ARG A 5 17.95 50.08 2.02
C ARG A 5 17.35 49.25 3.18
N ASP A 6 16.09 49.40 3.57
CA ASP A 6 14.84 49.22 2.81
C ASP A 6 14.86 48.01 1.89
N SER A 7 14.08 46.98 2.25
CA SER A 7 12.84 46.62 1.53
C SER A 7 12.28 45.28 2.05
N ASP A 8 11.11 45.38 2.66
CA ASP A 8 9.87 44.66 2.33
C ASP A 8 9.91 43.26 1.70
N GLY A 9 9.12 42.35 2.27
CA GLY A 9 8.87 41.04 1.66
C GLY A 9 7.72 40.24 2.26
N CYS A 10 6.62 40.91 2.51
CA CYS A 10 5.29 40.41 2.87
C CYS A 10 4.93 38.98 2.42
N SER A 11 4.42 38.22 3.39
CA SER A 11 3.60 37.01 3.27
C SER A 11 2.66 36.99 2.06
N ARG A 12 2.79 35.97 1.21
CA ARG A 12 1.67 35.48 0.39
C ARG A 12 1.77 33.98 0.19
N TRP A 13 1.08 33.26 1.08
CA TRP A 13 0.77 31.84 0.93
C TRP A 13 -0.05 31.64 -0.35
N VAL A 14 0.54 30.89 -1.27
CA VAL A 14 -0.07 30.52 -2.54
C VAL A 14 -1.20 29.53 -2.26
N ARG A 15 -2.43 29.98 -2.53
CA ARG A 15 -3.62 29.13 -2.68
C ARG A 15 -3.42 28.20 -3.88
N TRP A 16 -3.39 26.89 -3.66
CA TRP A 16 -3.70 25.92 -4.70
C TRP A 16 -5.07 25.31 -4.41
N ARG A 17 -6.00 25.66 -5.31
CA ARG A 17 -7.39 25.22 -5.31
C ARG A 17 -7.49 23.74 -5.70
N ALA A 18 -8.42 23.07 -5.04
CA ALA A 18 -8.88 21.72 -5.32
C ALA A 18 -9.34 21.55 -6.78
N LEU A 19 -8.86 20.50 -7.44
CA LEU A 19 -9.43 19.97 -8.66
C LEU A 19 -10.48 18.92 -8.27
N GLY A 20 -11.74 19.28 -8.46
CA GLY A 20 -12.87 18.37 -8.43
C GLY A 20 -12.94 17.58 -9.74
N LEU A 21 -12.98 16.26 -9.63
CA LEU A 21 -13.32 15.35 -10.72
C LEU A 21 -14.81 15.02 -10.59
N ALA A 22 -15.63 15.71 -11.38
CA ALA A 22 -17.02 15.35 -11.61
C ALA A 22 -17.08 14.50 -12.89
N ALA A 23 -17.47 13.24 -12.75
CA ALA A 23 -17.83 12.37 -13.85
C ALA A 23 -19.26 12.68 -14.29
N VAL A 24 -19.46 13.05 -15.56
CA VAL A 24 -20.77 13.06 -16.20
C VAL A 24 -20.68 12.23 -17.47
N VAL A 25 -21.37 11.09 -17.43
CA VAL A 25 -21.64 10.19 -18.54
C VAL A 25 -22.59 10.92 -19.50
N ALA A 26 -22.12 11.21 -20.70
CA ALA A 26 -22.96 11.75 -21.77
C ALA A 26 -23.41 10.62 -22.69
N SER A 27 -24.73 10.49 -22.77
CA SER A 27 -25.51 9.53 -23.52
C SER A 27 -25.27 9.61 -25.03
N PHE A 28 -25.02 8.47 -25.68
CA PHE A 28 -25.13 8.35 -27.12
C PHE A 28 -26.59 8.06 -27.51
N GLY A 29 -27.20 9.03 -28.18
CA GLY A 29 -28.45 8.87 -28.90
C GLY A 29 -28.18 8.66 -30.40
N TRP A 30 -28.73 7.59 -30.95
CA TRP A 30 -29.01 7.31 -32.36
C TRP A 30 -30.09 6.25 -32.34
N GLY A 31 -31.20 6.29 -33.06
CA GLY A 31 -31.79 7.22 -34.00
C GLY A 31 -33.07 6.51 -34.47
N CYS A 32 -34.22 7.20 -34.48
CA CYS A 32 -35.47 6.65 -34.98
C CYS A 32 -35.41 6.49 -36.50
N GLY A 33 -35.53 5.26 -36.99
CA GLY A 33 -35.76 4.94 -38.40
C GLY A 33 -36.98 4.00 -38.51
N ARG A 34 -38.01 4.45 -39.24
CA ARG A 34 -39.32 3.80 -39.43
C ARG A 34 -39.42 3.17 -40.83
N SER A 35 -40.32 2.19 -40.96
CA SER A 35 -40.86 1.53 -42.18
C SER A 35 -40.02 0.38 -42.77
N THR A 36 -40.57 -0.74 -43.25
CA THR A 36 -41.92 -1.08 -43.75
C THR A 36 -42.17 -2.59 -43.67
N ARG A 37 -43.45 -2.98 -43.72
CA ARG A 37 -44.03 -4.32 -43.67
C ARG A 37 -44.02 -5.04 -45.02
N ALA A 38 -43.67 -6.33 -45.05
CA ALA A 38 -44.16 -7.42 -45.94
C ALA A 38 -43.45 -8.70 -45.45
N GLY A 39 -44.05 -9.86 -45.18
CA GLY A 39 -45.21 -10.49 -45.79
C GLY A 39 -44.76 -11.49 -46.87
N GLY A 40 -44.44 -12.74 -46.51
CA GLY A 40 -44.48 -13.87 -47.46
C GLY A 40 -43.33 -14.89 -47.44
N GLN A 41 -43.66 -16.10 -46.97
CA GLN A 41 -43.28 -17.43 -47.48
C GLN A 41 -41.79 -17.88 -47.51
N GLY A 42 -41.46 -18.73 -46.52
CA GLY A 42 -41.33 -20.17 -46.76
C GLY A 42 -39.99 -20.71 -47.26
N VAL A 43 -39.14 -21.19 -46.34
CA VAL A 43 -38.35 -22.43 -46.51
C VAL A 43 -38.18 -23.07 -45.13
N ARG A 44 -38.62 -24.33 -45.02
CA ARG A 44 -38.52 -25.20 -43.84
C ARG A 44 -37.13 -25.85 -43.87
N ALA A 45 -36.27 -25.53 -42.90
CA ALA A 45 -35.02 -26.25 -42.64
C ALA A 45 -35.23 -27.25 -41.47
N PRO A 46 -34.65 -28.45 -41.52
CA PRO A 46 -34.84 -29.49 -40.51
C PRO A 46 -34.03 -29.21 -39.24
N LEU A 47 -34.53 -29.77 -38.13
CA LEU A 47 -34.06 -29.63 -36.76
C LEU A 47 -32.55 -29.89 -36.58
N THR A 48 -31.89 -28.98 -35.87
CA THR A 48 -30.76 -29.29 -34.98
C THR A 48 -30.85 -28.34 -33.80
N ASP A 49 -31.86 -28.59 -32.95
CA ASP A 49 -32.11 -27.83 -31.73
C ASP A 49 -31.66 -28.67 -30.55
N GLN A 50 -30.36 -28.64 -30.26
CA GLN A 50 -29.77 -28.92 -28.95
C GLN A 50 -28.44 -28.18 -28.87
N ASP A 51 -28.51 -26.87 -28.70
CA ASP A 51 -27.40 -26.13 -28.10
C ASP A 51 -27.31 -26.63 -26.64
N PRO A 52 -26.17 -27.16 -26.14
CA PRO A 52 -26.08 -27.57 -24.75
C PRO A 52 -26.35 -26.34 -23.87
N GLU A 53 -27.21 -26.49 -22.85
CA GLU A 53 -27.51 -25.38 -21.95
C GLU A 53 -26.18 -24.71 -21.49
N PRO A 54 -26.09 -23.37 -21.54
CA PRO A 54 -24.92 -22.66 -21.05
C PRO A 54 -24.64 -23.12 -19.63
N TYR A 55 -23.43 -23.63 -19.38
CA TYR A 55 -22.98 -24.02 -18.06
C TYR A 55 -23.28 -22.88 -17.07
N ARG A 56 -24.30 -23.08 -16.24
CA ARG A 56 -24.54 -22.24 -15.07
C ARG A 56 -23.72 -22.86 -13.94
N PRO A 57 -22.59 -22.27 -13.53
CA PRO A 57 -21.94 -22.72 -12.31
C PRO A 57 -22.98 -22.66 -11.20
N THR A 58 -23.23 -23.79 -10.55
CA THR A 58 -24.03 -23.83 -9.33
C THR A 58 -23.41 -22.84 -8.35
N PRO A 59 -24.17 -21.92 -7.76
CA PRO A 59 -23.62 -20.99 -6.77
C PRO A 59 -23.09 -21.85 -5.63
N HIS A 60 -21.76 -21.91 -5.52
CA HIS A 60 -21.14 -22.51 -4.36
C HIS A 60 -21.56 -21.63 -3.18
N ALA A 61 -22.35 -22.18 -2.26
CA ALA A 61 -22.50 -21.58 -0.95
C ALA A 61 -21.12 -21.61 -0.30
N ALA A 62 -20.32 -20.56 -0.53
CA ALA A 62 -19.06 -20.36 0.14
C ALA A 62 -19.38 -20.44 1.63
N GLY A 63 -18.86 -21.49 2.29
CA GLY A 63 -19.07 -21.64 3.72
C GLY A 63 -18.48 -20.43 4.43
N ASP A 64 -18.94 -20.15 5.65
CA ASP A 64 -18.32 -19.13 6.50
C ASP A 64 -16.79 -19.31 6.62
N GLU A 65 -16.29 -20.54 6.50
CA GLU A 65 -14.86 -20.84 6.47
C GLU A 65 -14.15 -20.34 5.21
N ASP A 66 -14.75 -20.46 4.01
CA ASP A 66 -14.18 -19.95 2.76
C ASP A 66 -14.13 -18.43 2.74
N LEU A 67 -15.19 -17.79 3.26
CA LEU A 67 -15.24 -16.33 3.41
C LEU A 67 -14.22 -15.82 4.44
N ARG A 68 -14.02 -16.55 5.55
CA ARG A 68 -12.98 -16.23 6.55
C ARG A 68 -11.58 -16.44 5.99
N ALA A 69 -11.36 -17.51 5.22
CA ALA A 69 -10.08 -17.75 4.56
C ALA A 69 -9.77 -16.66 3.52
N LEU A 70 -10.76 -16.22 2.75
CA LEU A 70 -10.63 -15.13 1.78
C LEU A 70 -10.41 -13.77 2.46
N ALA A 71 -11.12 -13.50 3.56
CA ALA A 71 -10.90 -12.28 4.35
C ALA A 71 -9.49 -12.27 4.98
N ALA A 72 -9.03 -13.41 5.49
CA ALA A 72 -7.69 -13.56 6.04
C ALA A 72 -6.62 -13.37 4.94
N SER A 73 -6.80 -13.95 3.75
CA SER A 73 -5.86 -13.76 2.64
C SER A 73 -5.85 -12.31 2.15
N SER A 74 -7.01 -11.67 2.03
CA SER A 74 -7.12 -10.25 1.65
C SER A 74 -6.40 -9.33 2.64
N HIS A 75 -6.49 -9.61 3.95
CA HIS A 75 -5.76 -8.88 4.98
C HIS A 75 -4.24 -9.07 4.87
N VAL A 76 -3.78 -10.28 4.55
CA VAL A 76 -2.37 -10.60 4.35
C VAL A 76 -1.82 -9.83 3.14
N ASP A 77 -2.50 -9.89 1.99
CA ASP A 77 -2.07 -9.18 0.79
C ASP A 77 -2.01 -7.67 1.02
N SER A 78 -3.03 -7.11 1.69
CA SER A 78 -3.08 -5.69 2.06
C SER A 78 -1.93 -5.29 2.99
N ALA A 79 -1.59 -6.15 3.97
CA ALA A 79 -0.48 -5.92 4.88
C ALA A 79 0.87 -5.87 4.14
N VAL A 80 1.10 -6.84 3.25
CA VAL A 80 2.31 -6.91 2.43
C VAL A 80 2.42 -5.70 1.50
N GLN A 81 1.34 -5.34 0.82
CA GLN A 81 1.31 -4.18 -0.09
C GLN A 81 1.63 -2.88 0.65
N LEU A 82 1.02 -2.64 1.81
CA LEU A 82 1.28 -1.44 2.62
C LEU A 82 2.73 -1.38 3.10
N ALA A 83 3.28 -2.52 3.54
CA ALA A 83 4.67 -2.59 3.97
C ALA A 83 5.64 -2.33 2.80
N LEU A 84 5.36 -2.84 1.61
CA LEU A 84 6.15 -2.56 0.41
C LEU A 84 6.08 -1.09 0.00
N GLU A 85 4.89 -0.49 0.00
CA GLU A 85 4.72 0.93 -0.31
C GLU A 85 5.54 1.82 0.65
N PHE A 86 5.55 1.45 1.92
CA PHE A 86 6.37 2.10 2.93
C PHE A 86 7.87 1.97 2.63
N LEU A 87 8.33 0.76 2.32
CA LEU A 87 9.74 0.52 1.99
C LEU A 87 10.18 1.27 0.72
N GLU A 88 9.32 1.37 -0.28
CA GLU A 88 9.56 2.18 -1.47
C GLU A 88 9.67 3.67 -1.12
N ALA A 89 8.76 4.19 -0.28
CA ALA A 89 8.84 5.57 0.17
C ALA A 89 10.13 5.87 0.94
N VAL A 90 10.61 4.93 1.77
CA VAL A 90 11.90 5.04 2.48
C VAL A 90 13.07 5.00 1.50
N ARG A 91 13.11 4.03 0.57
CA ARG A 91 14.13 3.94 -0.48
C ARG A 91 14.23 5.27 -1.24
N ASP A 92 13.10 5.79 -1.70
CA ASP A 92 13.09 6.99 -2.54
C ASP A 92 13.39 8.27 -1.75
N ALA A 93 13.54 8.17 -0.42
CA ALA A 93 13.63 9.28 0.53
C ALA A 93 12.43 10.23 0.46
N ASN A 94 11.26 9.70 0.08
CA ASN A 94 10.01 10.44 0.05
C ASN A 94 9.36 10.42 1.46
N LEU A 95 9.90 11.25 2.35
CA LEU A 95 9.46 11.31 3.75
C LEU A 95 8.01 11.78 3.90
N THR A 96 7.49 12.56 2.95
CA THR A 96 6.07 12.97 2.93
C THR A 96 5.17 11.77 2.72
N ARG A 97 5.48 10.93 1.72
CA ARG A 97 4.75 9.67 1.48
C ARG A 97 4.91 8.71 2.64
N ALA A 98 6.13 8.53 3.15
CA ALA A 98 6.38 7.68 4.30
C ALA A 98 5.53 8.10 5.51
N ARG A 99 5.43 9.41 5.80
CA ARG A 99 4.61 9.94 6.89
C ARG A 99 3.12 9.69 6.69
N ALA A 100 2.60 9.82 5.47
CA ALA A 100 1.20 9.60 5.17
C ALA A 100 0.76 8.15 5.43
N LEU A 101 1.69 7.20 5.35
CA LEU A 101 1.46 5.79 5.65
C LEU A 101 1.60 5.47 7.15
N MET A 102 2.28 6.30 7.93
CA MET A 102 2.55 6.05 9.35
C MET A 102 1.38 6.51 10.24
N ALA A 103 1.06 5.68 11.23
CA ALA A 103 0.28 6.09 12.39
C ALA A 103 1.06 7.09 13.25
N ASP A 104 0.36 7.90 14.05
CA ASP A 104 1.01 8.85 14.96
C ASP A 104 1.76 8.14 16.09
N GLU A 105 1.16 7.08 16.63
CA GLU A 105 1.75 6.17 17.60
C GLU A 105 2.42 5.00 16.87
N MET A 106 3.73 4.88 17.07
CA MET A 106 4.59 3.92 16.38
C MET A 106 5.35 3.05 17.38
N TYR A 107 5.91 1.95 16.89
CA TYR A 107 6.82 1.08 17.63
C TYR A 107 8.14 0.95 16.88
N ARG A 108 9.23 1.10 17.61
CA ARG A 108 10.54 0.62 17.18
C ARG A 108 10.61 -0.88 17.41
N LEU A 109 10.90 -1.63 16.36
CA LEU A 109 11.07 -3.07 16.41
C LEU A 109 12.55 -3.42 16.68
N GLY A 110 12.77 -4.33 17.62
CA GLY A 110 14.10 -4.94 17.85
C GLY A 110 14.11 -6.42 17.49
N GLU A 111 15.28 -7.05 17.53
CA GLU A 111 15.52 -8.41 17.00
C GLU A 111 14.64 -9.51 17.63
N ARG A 112 14.20 -9.35 18.88
CA ARG A 112 13.45 -10.37 19.65
C ARG A 112 12.00 -9.97 19.94
N ASP A 113 11.28 -9.48 18.93
CA ASP A 113 9.91 -8.98 19.10
C ASP A 113 9.78 -7.96 20.25
N THR A 114 10.82 -7.15 20.43
CA THR A 114 10.80 -6.05 21.39
C THR A 114 10.16 -4.85 20.70
N TYR A 115 9.05 -4.37 21.25
CA TYR A 115 8.32 -3.21 20.75
C TYR A 115 8.56 -2.04 21.70
N ARG A 116 9.30 -1.02 21.23
CA ARG A 116 9.54 0.18 22.01
C ARG A 116 8.70 1.33 21.45
N PRO A 117 7.75 1.91 22.22
CA PRO A 117 6.93 3.01 21.75
C PRO A 117 7.76 4.20 21.24
N MET A 118 7.32 4.81 20.16
CA MET A 118 7.88 6.02 19.58
C MET A 118 6.80 6.82 18.82
N SER A 119 7.08 8.08 18.52
CA SER A 119 6.19 8.89 17.67
C SER A 119 6.58 8.79 16.19
N ALA A 120 5.63 9.04 15.30
CA ALA A 120 5.88 9.18 13.86
C ALA A 120 6.98 10.21 13.56
N ASN A 121 6.99 11.34 14.27
CA ASN A 121 8.00 12.38 14.08
C ASN A 121 9.40 11.88 14.43
N ASN A 122 9.55 11.14 15.53
CA ASN A 122 10.83 10.53 15.89
C ASN A 122 11.26 9.46 14.86
N ALA A 123 10.30 8.74 14.28
CA ALA A 123 10.56 7.76 13.22
C ALA A 123 11.08 8.44 11.95
N LEU A 124 10.44 9.53 11.53
CA LEU A 124 10.88 10.34 10.39
C LEU A 124 12.26 10.96 10.61
N VAL A 125 12.57 11.43 11.81
CA VAL A 125 13.90 11.96 12.14
C VAL A 125 14.96 10.87 11.95
N GLN A 126 14.72 9.65 12.43
CA GLN A 126 15.64 8.52 12.25
C GLN A 126 15.85 8.18 10.76
N LEU A 127 14.76 8.10 9.98
CA LEU A 127 14.84 7.83 8.54
C LEU A 127 15.57 8.94 7.78
N ARG A 128 15.32 10.20 8.11
CA ARG A 128 16.00 11.36 7.51
C ARG A 128 17.50 11.31 7.76
N SER A 129 17.91 11.10 9.02
CA SER A 129 19.32 11.01 9.39
C SER A 129 20.05 9.84 8.72
N ALA A 130 19.33 8.78 8.36
CA ALA A 130 19.91 7.61 7.72
C ALA A 130 20.04 7.79 6.20
N THR A 131 18.98 8.29 5.55
CA THR A 131 18.98 8.61 4.11
C THR A 131 19.98 9.71 3.73
N SER A 132 20.24 10.68 4.63
CA SER A 132 21.22 11.75 4.39
C SER A 132 22.69 11.30 4.48
N ARG A 133 22.99 10.21 5.21
CA ARG A 133 24.36 9.70 5.41
C ARG A 133 24.88 8.83 4.26
N GLY A 134 23.99 8.30 3.43
CA GLY A 134 24.34 7.29 2.41
C GLY A 134 24.20 7.75 0.96
N ARG A 135 23.67 8.94 0.69
CA ARG A 135 23.26 9.32 -0.67
C ARG A 135 24.30 10.22 -1.34
N ALA A 136 25.16 9.61 -2.15
CA ALA A 136 25.89 10.36 -3.18
C ALA A 136 24.88 10.85 -4.23
N ALA A 137 24.96 12.13 -4.60
CA ALA A 137 24.07 12.72 -5.59
C ALA A 137 24.19 11.96 -6.93
N GLY A 138 23.05 11.56 -7.52
CA GLY A 138 22.99 10.90 -8.82
C GLY A 138 23.00 9.36 -8.81
N VAL A 139 23.19 8.69 -7.67
CA VAL A 139 23.10 7.22 -7.60
C VAL A 139 21.64 6.76 -7.60
N ARG A 140 21.24 5.96 -8.60
CA ARG A 140 19.94 5.29 -8.64
C ARG A 140 19.96 4.11 -7.67
N LEU A 141 19.06 4.12 -6.68
CA LEU A 141 18.95 3.02 -5.74
C LEU A 141 18.40 1.75 -6.40
N PRO A 142 18.84 0.55 -5.99
CA PRO A 142 18.29 -0.70 -6.50
C PRO A 142 16.78 -0.81 -6.22
N PRO A 143 16.01 -1.47 -7.09
CA PRO A 143 14.60 -1.77 -6.81
C PRO A 143 14.45 -2.61 -5.54
N ILE A 144 13.30 -2.51 -4.86
CA ILE A 144 13.04 -3.23 -3.59
C ILE A 144 13.23 -4.74 -3.76
N ALA A 145 12.82 -5.31 -4.89
CA ALA A 145 13.00 -6.72 -5.21
C ALA A 145 14.48 -7.20 -5.22
N ARG A 146 15.44 -6.29 -5.36
CA ARG A 146 16.88 -6.60 -5.22
C ARG A 146 17.39 -6.49 -3.79
N LEU A 147 16.69 -5.76 -2.93
CA LEU A 147 17.09 -5.52 -1.54
C LEU A 147 16.47 -6.52 -0.58
N VAL A 148 15.25 -6.99 -0.87
CA VAL A 148 14.53 -7.96 -0.04
C VAL A 148 14.01 -9.12 -0.88
N GLN A 149 13.84 -10.28 -0.23
CA GLN A 149 13.32 -11.50 -0.84
C GLN A 149 11.79 -11.52 -0.77
N LEU A 150 11.15 -11.00 -1.82
CA LEU A 150 9.68 -10.88 -1.91
C LEU A 150 8.94 -12.23 -1.94
N GLN A 151 9.63 -13.29 -2.36
CA GLN A 151 9.08 -14.65 -2.41
C GLN A 151 9.13 -15.39 -1.06
N HIS A 152 9.85 -14.86 -0.07
CA HIS A 152 10.01 -15.45 1.26
C HIS A 152 9.46 -14.53 2.36
N VAL A 153 8.40 -13.79 2.05
CA VAL A 153 7.77 -12.88 3.01
C VAL A 153 7.06 -13.68 4.09
N GLU A 154 7.39 -13.37 5.33
CA GLU A 154 6.75 -13.96 6.50
C GLU A 154 5.72 -12.96 7.05
N VAL A 155 4.46 -13.41 7.15
CA VAL A 155 3.37 -12.60 7.72
C VAL A 155 2.88 -13.30 8.98
N THR A 156 3.02 -12.63 10.12
CA THR A 156 2.74 -13.22 11.43
C THR A 156 1.99 -12.24 12.32
N ALA A 157 1.22 -12.77 13.27
CA ALA A 157 0.69 -11.94 14.35
C ALA A 157 1.85 -11.42 15.23
N PRO A 158 1.80 -10.17 15.71
CA PRO A 158 2.82 -9.62 16.60
C PRO A 158 2.88 -10.40 17.90
N ARG A 159 4.09 -10.58 18.43
CA ARG A 159 4.37 -11.37 19.64
C ARG A 159 4.88 -10.45 20.75
N PRO A 160 4.01 -9.70 21.43
CA PRO A 160 4.43 -8.75 22.45
C PRO A 160 5.11 -9.45 23.62
N THR A 161 6.22 -8.86 24.09
CA THR A 161 7.00 -9.35 25.22
C THR A 161 6.56 -8.76 26.57
N SER A 162 5.59 -7.84 26.57
CA SER A 162 5.05 -7.21 27.79
C SER A 162 3.53 -7.01 27.68
N ALA A 163 2.85 -7.07 28.83
CA ALA A 163 1.40 -6.92 28.93
C ALA A 163 0.93 -5.54 28.46
N ASP A 164 1.69 -4.48 28.75
CA ASP A 164 1.38 -3.11 28.32
C ASP A 164 1.32 -2.98 26.81
N ILE A 165 2.25 -3.63 26.09
CA ILE A 165 2.26 -3.64 24.63
C ILE A 165 1.10 -4.49 24.09
N GLN A 166 0.84 -5.64 24.72
CA GLN A 166 -0.26 -6.51 24.32
C GLN A 166 -1.62 -5.79 24.36
N GLN A 167 -1.84 -4.91 25.32
CA GLN A 167 -3.08 -4.11 25.41
C GLN A 167 -3.20 -3.02 24.33
N ARG A 168 -2.08 -2.56 23.76
CA ARG A 168 -2.07 -1.50 22.73
C ARG A 168 -2.11 -2.05 21.31
N LEU A 169 -1.66 -3.29 21.11
CA LEU A 169 -1.77 -3.98 19.83
C LEU A 169 -3.21 -4.42 19.60
N ARG A 170 -3.66 -4.29 18.34
CA ARG A 170 -4.99 -4.69 17.91
C ARG A 170 -4.97 -6.06 17.26
N PRO A 171 -6.11 -6.77 17.20
CA PRO A 171 -6.20 -8.07 16.52
C PRO A 171 -5.79 -8.05 15.05
N ASN A 172 -5.96 -6.90 14.38
CA ASN A 172 -5.61 -6.71 12.97
C ASN A 172 -4.20 -6.12 12.79
N ASP A 173 -3.40 -6.04 13.85
CA ASP A 173 -2.00 -5.66 13.72
C ASP A 173 -1.22 -6.89 13.26
N THR A 174 -0.41 -6.71 12.21
CA THR A 174 0.27 -7.77 11.49
C THR A 174 1.74 -7.39 11.34
N LEU A 175 2.63 -8.32 11.67
CA LEU A 175 4.07 -8.17 11.45
C LEU A 175 4.42 -8.78 10.09
N VAL A 176 4.89 -7.93 9.18
CA VAL A 176 5.42 -8.34 7.88
C VAL A 176 6.93 -8.32 7.94
N THR A 177 7.55 -9.47 7.64
CA THR A 177 9.01 -9.63 7.67
C THR A 177 9.51 -10.02 6.28
N PHE A 178 10.43 -9.21 5.76
CA PHE A 178 11.11 -9.46 4.50
C PHE A 178 12.56 -9.87 4.78
N PRO A 179 13.00 -11.09 4.42
CA PRO A 179 14.40 -11.44 4.47
C PRO A 179 15.21 -10.54 3.53
N SER A 180 16.34 -10.01 4.02
CA SER A 180 17.23 -9.20 3.18
C SER A 180 18.01 -10.06 2.20
N THR A 181 18.25 -9.56 1.00
CA THR A 181 19.22 -10.15 0.06
C THR A 181 20.66 -9.80 0.49
N ALA A 182 21.66 -10.38 -0.17
CA ALA A 182 23.05 -10.01 0.08
C ALA A 182 23.33 -8.52 -0.18
N GLU A 183 22.77 -7.97 -1.25
CA GLU A 183 22.83 -6.54 -1.58
C GLU A 183 22.07 -5.69 -0.56
N GLY A 184 20.87 -6.14 -0.18
CA GLY A 184 20.03 -5.47 0.81
C GLY A 184 20.68 -5.32 2.17
N ARG A 185 21.44 -6.33 2.65
CA ARG A 185 22.11 -6.27 3.96
C ARG A 185 23.00 -5.03 4.12
N VAL A 186 23.62 -4.56 3.04
CA VAL A 186 24.49 -3.39 3.06
C VAL A 186 23.67 -2.11 2.95
N GLU A 187 22.76 -2.03 1.97
CA GLU A 187 21.99 -0.82 1.71
C GLU A 187 20.94 -0.52 2.79
N LEU A 188 20.17 -1.52 3.19
CA LEU A 188 19.10 -1.38 4.19
C LEU A 188 19.67 -1.03 5.57
N ALA A 189 20.84 -1.57 5.94
CA ALA A 189 21.53 -1.22 7.18
C ALA A 189 21.97 0.26 7.24
N ARG A 190 22.22 0.89 6.08
CA ARG A 190 22.50 2.34 6.00
C ARG A 190 21.25 3.16 6.29
N TRP A 191 20.08 2.71 5.84
CA TRP A 191 18.80 3.40 6.06
C TRP A 191 18.22 3.15 7.45
N TYR A 192 18.44 1.96 8.00
CA TYR A 192 18.06 1.63 9.34
C TYR A 192 18.97 0.51 9.86
N PRO A 193 19.78 0.73 10.92
CA PRO A 193 20.70 -0.29 11.42
C PRO A 193 20.02 -1.60 11.85
N GLY A 194 18.73 -1.57 12.18
CA GLY A 194 17.94 -2.77 12.50
C GLY A 194 17.51 -3.60 11.28
N TRP A 195 17.74 -3.11 10.05
CA TRP A 195 17.32 -3.76 8.80
C TRP A 195 18.50 -4.44 8.08
N THR A 196 19.35 -5.13 8.83
CA THR A 196 20.49 -5.87 8.27
C THR A 196 19.99 -7.18 7.66
N ALA A 197 19.65 -8.16 8.50
CA ALA A 197 19.27 -9.51 8.05
C ALA A 197 17.82 -9.58 7.56
N ARG A 198 16.94 -8.78 8.15
CA ARG A 198 15.50 -8.79 7.87
C ARG A 198 14.96 -7.37 8.02
N VAL A 199 14.03 -7.02 7.15
CA VAL A 199 13.22 -5.80 7.29
C VAL A 199 11.90 -6.19 7.93
N ARG A 200 11.59 -5.56 9.05
CA ARG A 200 10.37 -5.85 9.80
C ARG A 200 9.50 -4.61 9.80
N VAL A 201 8.25 -4.78 9.42
CA VAL A 201 7.27 -3.69 9.37
C VAL A 201 6.01 -4.18 10.07
N LEU A 202 5.61 -3.48 11.12
CA LEU A 202 4.37 -3.72 11.82
C LEU A 202 3.30 -2.81 11.19
N VAL A 203 2.24 -3.43 10.68
CA VAL A 203 1.14 -2.76 10.00
C VAL A 203 -0.17 -3.03 10.70
N ARG A 204 -1.08 -2.07 10.63
CA ARG A 204 -2.46 -2.20 11.06
C ARG A 204 -3.33 -2.23 9.83
N VAL A 205 -4.02 -3.34 9.59
CA VAL A 205 -4.96 -3.49 8.46
C VAL A 205 -6.41 -3.27 8.90
N GLY A 206 -7.23 -2.69 8.03
CA GLY A 206 -8.63 -2.33 8.33
C GLY A 206 -9.08 -1.04 7.62
N GLY A 207 -10.08 -0.35 8.17
CA GLY A 207 -10.68 0.85 7.55
C GLY A 207 -9.74 2.04 7.35
N SER A 208 -8.59 2.06 8.04
CA SER A 208 -7.49 2.99 7.78
C SER A 208 -6.16 2.24 7.91
N PRO A 209 -5.64 1.66 6.81
CA PRO A 209 -4.38 0.92 6.82
C PRO A 209 -3.21 1.83 7.13
N GLN A 210 -2.40 1.47 8.13
CA GLN A 210 -1.27 2.30 8.57
C GLN A 210 -0.08 1.44 9.00
N VAL A 211 1.13 1.95 8.76
CA VAL A 211 2.35 1.44 9.37
C VAL A 211 2.40 1.94 10.81
N ILE A 212 2.54 1.02 11.76
CA ILE A 212 2.58 1.31 13.19
C ILE A 212 3.93 0.93 13.81
N GLY A 213 4.90 0.45 13.04
CA GLY A 213 6.24 0.22 13.56
C GLY A 213 7.23 -0.38 12.56
N PHE A 214 8.52 -0.23 12.84
CA PHE A 214 9.63 -0.83 12.08
C PHE A 214 10.97 -0.83 12.83
#